data_AF-A0A6I1QM78-F1
#
_entry.id   AF-A0A6I1QM78-F1
#
_cell.length_a   1.000
_cell.length_b   1.000
_cell.length_c   1.000
_cell.angle_alpha   90.00
_cell.angle_beta   90.00
_cell.angle_gamma   90.00
#
_symmetry.space_group_name_H-M   'P 1'
#
loop_
_entity.id
_entity.type
_entity.pdbx_description
1 polymer ?
#
loop_
_entity_poly.entity_id
_entity_poly.type
_entity_poly.pdbx_seq_one_letter_code
_entity_poly.pdbx_strand_id
1 'polypeptide(L)'
;MVTEPTEGSEEFTSQLGEAIGTLFSRFDFSITGNLTRALRAAHEHLRDWNRTSMPTEQAGAGASVLALREDVGYVAQVGPSFAIYGDGSRARRVSPATVEAREAIGLATDFRPSISRFELALGESILLSGSRLAYTIQDEHATALMGMDPEEALGQVYVLLKEQRNLGAILISHVAVGSPHAPLASPDTYEQPRSDTQQFQMNTLDEGDYSREPVEPEPRRREPPEASRDPFGR
;
A
#
# COMPACT_ATOMS: atom_id res chain seq x y z
N MET A 1 1.43 -2.30 8.26
CA MET A 1 0.75 -1.68 7.09
C MET A 1 -0.18 -0.60 7.60
N VAL A 2 -0.39 0.45 6.82
CA VAL A 2 -1.38 1.50 7.09
C VAL A 2 -2.39 1.53 5.96
N THR A 3 -3.68 1.63 6.28
CA THR A 3 -4.78 1.80 5.33
C THR A 3 -5.47 3.13 5.58
N GLU A 4 -5.90 3.80 4.51
CA GLU A 4 -6.66 5.05 4.59
C GLU A 4 -8.00 4.87 3.85
N PRO A 5 -9.15 4.97 4.54
CA PRO A 5 -10.45 4.81 3.88
C PRO A 5 -10.73 5.98 2.93
N THR A 6 -11.41 5.70 1.82
CA THR A 6 -12.19 6.75 1.14
C THR A 6 -13.41 7.12 1.98
N GLU A 7 -14.04 8.25 1.67
CA GLU A 7 -15.23 8.71 2.41
C GLU A 7 -16.31 7.63 2.47
N GLY A 8 -16.81 7.32 3.67
CA GLY A 8 -17.83 6.29 3.90
C GLY A 8 -17.32 4.85 3.90
N SER A 9 -16.01 4.62 3.80
CA SER A 9 -15.40 3.28 3.71
C SER A 9 -14.66 2.83 4.98
N GLU A 10 -14.87 3.52 6.10
CA GLU A 10 -14.12 3.34 7.35
C GLU A 10 -14.13 1.89 7.86
N GLU A 11 -15.30 1.26 7.84
CA GLU A 11 -15.54 -0.08 8.40
C GLU A 11 -14.81 -1.21 7.65
N PHE A 12 -14.35 -0.94 6.42
CA PHE A 12 -13.69 -1.94 5.56
C PHE A 12 -12.18 -2.00 5.71
N THR A 13 -11.55 -0.97 6.29
CA THR A 13 -10.09 -0.81 6.30
C THR A 13 -9.37 -1.90 7.11
N SER A 14 -9.91 -2.28 8.26
CA SER A 14 -9.37 -3.37 9.09
C SER A 14 -9.39 -4.70 8.35
N GLN A 15 -10.53 -5.03 7.74
CA GLN A 15 -10.74 -6.27 7.00
C GLN A 15 -9.80 -6.34 5.79
N LEU A 16 -9.74 -5.26 5.02
CA LEU A 16 -8.81 -5.13 3.91
C LEU A 16 -7.36 -5.37 4.34
N GLY A 17 -6.97 -4.81 5.50
CA GLY A 17 -5.65 -5.02 6.06
C GLY A 17 -5.35 -6.49 6.37
N GLU A 18 -6.30 -7.19 6.98
CA GLU A 18 -6.19 -8.61 7.29
C GLU A 18 -6.08 -9.49 6.04
N ALA A 19 -6.87 -9.20 4.99
CA ALA A 19 -6.78 -9.93 3.73
C ALA A 19 -5.43 -9.75 3.04
N ILE A 20 -4.94 -8.51 2.94
CA ILE A 20 -3.63 -8.25 2.33
C ILE A 20 -2.54 -9.00 3.09
N GLY A 21 -2.56 -8.97 4.42
CA GLY A 21 -1.62 -9.72 5.26
C GLY A 21 -1.69 -11.23 5.01
N THR A 22 -2.89 -11.78 4.99
CA THR A 22 -3.14 -13.21 4.74
C THR A 22 -2.66 -13.62 3.35
N LEU A 23 -2.99 -12.85 2.32
CA LEU A 23 -2.59 -13.10 0.93
C LEU A 23 -1.08 -12.99 0.74
N PHE A 24 -0.42 -12.02 1.37
CA PHE A 24 1.02 -11.82 1.26
C PHE A 24 1.82 -13.07 1.69
N SER A 25 1.38 -13.75 2.75
CA SER A 25 2.03 -14.95 3.29
C SER A 25 1.75 -16.24 2.50
N ARG A 26 0.83 -16.22 1.53
CA ARG A 26 0.40 -17.44 0.81
C ARG A 26 1.23 -17.78 -0.43
N PHE A 27 2.01 -16.84 -0.95
CA PHE A 27 2.65 -17.03 -2.25
C PHE A 27 4.17 -17.26 -2.14
N ASP A 28 4.70 -18.16 -2.97
CA ASP A 28 6.14 -18.45 -3.07
C ASP A 28 6.88 -17.56 -4.10
N PHE A 29 6.49 -16.27 -4.24
CA PHE A 29 7.20 -15.35 -5.14
C PHE A 29 8.22 -14.47 -4.40
N SER A 30 8.91 -13.62 -5.16
CA SER A 30 9.68 -12.51 -4.59
C SER A 30 8.78 -11.61 -3.75
N ILE A 31 9.36 -10.88 -2.80
CA ILE A 31 8.63 -9.94 -1.92
C ILE A 31 7.77 -8.96 -2.72
N THR A 32 8.32 -8.39 -3.81
CA THR A 32 7.59 -7.47 -4.68
C THR A 32 6.46 -8.17 -5.44
N GLY A 33 6.67 -9.43 -5.83
CA GLY A 33 5.63 -10.29 -6.41
C GLY A 33 4.48 -10.54 -5.43
N ASN A 34 4.80 -10.91 -4.19
CA ASN A 34 3.82 -11.14 -3.13
C ASN A 34 3.03 -9.88 -2.80
N LEU A 35 3.70 -8.73 -2.64
CA LEU A 35 3.05 -7.43 -2.42
C LEU A 35 2.07 -7.10 -3.56
N THR A 36 2.53 -7.24 -4.81
CA THR A 36 1.71 -6.94 -5.99
C THR A 36 0.48 -7.85 -6.07
N ARG A 37 0.66 -9.16 -5.86
CA ARG A 37 -0.42 -10.14 -5.93
C ARG A 37 -1.43 -9.98 -4.79
N ALA A 38 -0.95 -9.78 -3.56
CA ALA A 38 -1.82 -9.57 -2.41
C ALA A 38 -2.70 -8.32 -2.56
N LEU A 39 -2.10 -7.20 -2.98
CA LEU A 39 -2.83 -5.97 -3.24
C LEU A 39 -3.81 -6.11 -4.41
N ARG A 40 -3.41 -6.81 -5.48
CA ARG A 40 -4.29 -7.05 -6.65
C ARG A 40 -5.49 -7.92 -6.29
N ALA A 41 -5.27 -9.03 -5.59
CA ALA A 41 -6.35 -9.91 -5.16
C ALA A 41 -7.32 -9.19 -4.20
N ALA A 42 -6.80 -8.37 -3.28
CA ALA A 42 -7.62 -7.53 -2.43
C ALA A 42 -8.45 -6.49 -3.22
N HIS A 43 -7.84 -5.88 -4.26
CA HIS A 43 -8.53 -4.96 -5.17
C HIS A 43 -9.65 -5.67 -5.95
N GLU A 44 -9.36 -6.81 -6.56
CA GLU A 44 -10.33 -7.58 -7.36
C GLU A 44 -11.53 -7.99 -6.49
N HIS A 45 -11.26 -8.50 -5.29
CA HIS A 45 -12.31 -8.91 -4.37
C HIS A 45 -13.22 -7.74 -3.94
N LEU A 46 -12.62 -6.62 -3.54
CA LEU A 46 -13.40 -5.43 -3.15
C LEU A 46 -14.15 -4.82 -4.35
N ARG A 47 -13.56 -4.88 -5.55
CA ARG A 47 -14.19 -4.41 -6.79
C ARG A 47 -15.39 -5.26 -7.16
N ASP A 48 -15.30 -6.58 -7.03
CA ASP A 48 -16.42 -7.48 -7.29
C ASP A 48 -17.57 -7.24 -6.31
N TRP A 49 -17.26 -6.99 -5.03
CA TRP A 49 -18.25 -6.56 -4.05
C TRP A 49 -18.91 -5.24 -4.47
N ASN A 50 -18.12 -4.20 -4.77
CA ASN A 50 -18.61 -2.88 -5.20
C ASN A 50 -19.52 -2.92 -6.44
N ARG A 51 -19.30 -3.87 -7.37
CA ARG A 51 -20.14 -4.06 -8.56
C ARG A 51 -21.56 -4.52 -8.22
N THR A 52 -21.73 -5.18 -7.09
CA THR A 52 -23.02 -5.70 -6.62
C THR A 52 -23.66 -4.85 -5.52
N SER A 53 -22.88 -3.97 -4.87
CA SER A 53 -23.35 -3.02 -3.86
C SER A 53 -24.04 -1.80 -4.46
N MET A 54 -24.86 -1.11 -3.65
CA MET A 54 -25.39 0.21 -4.06
C MET A 54 -24.25 1.25 -4.15
N PRO A 55 -24.36 2.29 -4.99
CA PRO A 55 -23.33 3.33 -5.07
C PRO A 55 -22.96 3.99 -3.73
N THR A 56 -23.93 4.12 -2.83
CA THR A 56 -23.72 4.67 -1.48
C THR A 56 -23.02 3.72 -0.51
N GLU A 57 -22.94 2.44 -0.87
CA GLU A 57 -22.31 1.38 -0.08
C GLU A 57 -20.94 1.03 -0.65
N GLN A 58 -20.56 1.51 -1.83
CA GLN A 58 -19.27 1.20 -2.41
C GLN A 58 -18.13 1.69 -1.51
N ALA A 59 -17.12 0.83 -1.36
CA ALA A 59 -16.01 1.06 -0.45
C ALA A 59 -14.68 1.11 -1.20
N GLY A 60 -13.79 1.97 -0.73
CA GLY A 60 -12.43 2.08 -1.22
C GLY A 60 -11.46 2.43 -0.12
N ALA A 61 -10.19 2.12 -0.37
CA ALA A 61 -9.11 2.54 0.53
C ALA A 61 -7.79 2.67 -0.22
N GLY A 62 -6.93 3.55 0.27
CA GLY A 62 -5.51 3.50 -0.01
C GLY A 62 -4.78 2.61 1.00
N ALA A 63 -3.58 2.16 0.62
CA ALA A 63 -2.73 1.35 1.48
C ALA A 63 -1.25 1.70 1.28
N SER A 64 -0.52 1.80 2.39
CA SER A 64 0.94 1.79 2.47
C SER A 64 1.39 0.49 3.15
N VAL A 65 1.98 -0.42 2.39
CA VAL A 65 2.45 -1.73 2.86
C VAL A 65 3.97 -1.77 2.84
N LEU A 66 4.60 -2.04 3.98
CA LEU A 66 6.03 -2.30 4.06
C LEU A 66 6.27 -3.79 4.28
N ALA A 67 7.10 -4.39 3.43
CA ALA A 67 7.72 -5.68 3.68
C ALA A 67 9.22 -5.50 3.89
N LEU A 68 9.76 -6.15 4.91
CA LEU A 68 11.18 -6.10 5.27
C LEU A 68 11.81 -7.47 5.03
N ARG A 69 13.03 -7.46 4.50
CA ARG A 69 13.92 -8.61 4.49
C ARG A 69 15.32 -8.13 4.82
N GLU A 70 15.83 -8.57 5.96
CA GLU A 70 17.10 -8.09 6.50
C GLU A 70 17.05 -6.56 6.64
N ASP A 71 17.97 -5.84 6.00
CA ASP A 71 18.05 -4.38 5.97
C ASP A 71 17.35 -3.77 4.74
N VAL A 72 16.65 -4.57 3.92
CA VAL A 72 15.98 -4.06 2.71
C VAL A 72 14.47 -3.96 2.93
N GLY A 73 13.94 -2.75 2.77
CA GLY A 73 12.52 -2.45 2.80
C GLY A 73 11.91 -2.29 1.42
N TYR A 74 10.71 -2.84 1.23
CA TYR A 74 9.88 -2.67 0.05
C TYR A 74 8.56 -2.05 0.46
N VAL A 75 8.30 -0.83 -0.01
CA VAL A 75 7.02 -0.15 0.19
C VAL A 75 6.19 -0.27 -1.06
N ALA A 76 5.02 -0.91 -0.94
CA ALA A 76 3.97 -0.90 -1.94
C ALA A 76 2.87 0.11 -1.53
N GLN A 77 2.50 0.99 -2.45
CA GLN A 77 1.51 2.04 -2.21
C GLN A 77 0.43 2.06 -3.30
N VAL A 78 -0.81 2.24 -2.85
CA VAL A 78 -2.01 2.42 -3.69
C VAL A 78 -2.98 3.40 -3.04
N GLY A 79 -3.75 4.12 -3.87
CA GLY A 79 -4.75 5.07 -3.41
C GLY A 79 -4.16 6.23 -2.60
N PRO A 80 -4.98 6.92 -1.79
CA PRO A 80 -4.48 7.89 -0.82
C PRO A 80 -3.57 7.16 0.18
N SER A 81 -2.27 7.42 0.09
CA SER A 81 -1.26 6.74 0.90
C SER A 81 0.00 7.59 0.92
N PHE A 82 0.76 7.49 2.00
CA PHE A 82 1.98 8.28 2.18
C PHE A 82 3.04 7.52 2.97
N ALA A 83 4.29 7.83 2.69
CA ALA A 83 5.41 7.40 3.48
C ALA A 83 6.54 8.44 3.47
N ILE A 84 7.36 8.43 4.50
CA ILE A 84 8.58 9.22 4.63
C ILE A 84 9.71 8.25 4.98
N TYR A 85 10.87 8.41 4.35
CA TYR A 85 12.08 7.65 4.67
C TYR A 85 13.25 8.60 4.87
N GLY A 86 14.08 8.40 5.90
CA GLY A 86 15.19 9.30 6.20
C GLY A 86 15.96 8.95 7.47
N ASP A 87 16.95 9.79 7.80
CA ASP A 87 17.92 9.60 8.90
C ASP A 87 18.06 10.84 9.82
N GLY A 88 17.15 11.82 9.71
CA GLY A 88 17.23 13.08 10.45
C GLY A 88 18.05 14.18 9.77
N SER A 89 18.92 13.84 8.82
CA SER A 89 19.63 14.82 7.98
C SER A 89 18.90 15.07 6.67
N ARG A 90 18.17 14.05 6.19
CA ARG A 90 17.35 14.09 4.98
C ARG A 90 16.07 13.30 5.20
N ALA A 91 14.98 13.76 4.60
CA ALA A 91 13.75 13.00 4.45
C ALA A 91 13.33 12.97 2.98
N ARG A 92 12.94 11.78 2.53
CA ARG A 92 12.33 11.57 1.22
C ARG A 92 10.87 11.18 1.39
N ARG A 93 9.98 12.01 0.84
CA ARG A 93 8.56 11.69 0.69
C ARG A 93 8.36 10.62 -0.37
N VAL A 94 7.43 9.71 -0.11
CA VAL A 94 7.09 8.61 -1.00
C VAL A 94 5.58 8.50 -1.09
N SER A 95 5.08 8.57 -2.30
CA SER A 95 3.66 8.45 -2.63
C SER A 95 3.52 7.69 -3.94
N PRO A 96 2.30 7.19 -4.26
CA PRO A 96 2.04 6.54 -5.55
C PRO A 96 2.50 7.37 -6.75
N ALA A 97 3.45 6.81 -7.51
CA ALA A 97 4.13 7.52 -8.60
C ALA A 97 3.29 7.60 -9.89
N THR A 98 2.50 6.56 -10.18
CA THR A 98 1.69 6.48 -11.41
C THR A 98 0.23 6.84 -11.15
N VAL A 99 -0.51 7.13 -12.21
CA VAL A 99 -1.93 7.48 -12.11
C VAL A 99 -2.74 6.30 -11.58
N GLU A 100 -2.48 5.09 -12.07
CA GLU A 100 -3.17 3.85 -11.67
C GLU A 100 -2.92 3.53 -10.19
N ALA A 101 -1.73 3.85 -9.68
CA ALA A 101 -1.39 3.63 -8.28
C ALA A 101 -2.06 4.66 -7.35
N ARG A 102 -2.57 5.79 -7.87
CA ARG A 102 -3.26 6.80 -7.05
C ARG A 102 -4.76 6.50 -6.88
N GLU A 103 -5.30 5.58 -7.66
CA GLU A 103 -6.68 5.14 -7.52
C GLU A 103 -6.82 4.17 -6.33
N ALA A 104 -7.96 4.25 -5.65
CA ALA A 104 -8.23 3.45 -4.46
C ALA A 104 -8.45 1.96 -4.81
N ILE A 105 -8.03 1.10 -3.87
CA ILE A 105 -8.36 -0.33 -3.89
C ILE A 105 -9.88 -0.48 -3.96
N GLY A 106 -10.40 -1.41 -4.76
CA GLY A 106 -11.83 -1.65 -4.97
C GLY A 106 -12.53 -0.70 -5.96
N LEU A 107 -11.97 0.49 -6.23
CA LEU A 107 -12.59 1.49 -7.11
C LEU A 107 -11.84 1.70 -8.43
N ALA A 108 -10.54 1.38 -8.45
CA ALA A 108 -9.72 1.56 -9.65
C ALA A 108 -10.20 0.72 -10.85
N THR A 109 -10.12 1.28 -12.05
CA THR A 109 -10.42 0.50 -13.28
C THR A 109 -9.23 -0.39 -13.65
N ASP A 110 -8.05 0.22 -13.66
CA ASP A 110 -6.76 -0.42 -13.89
C ASP A 110 -5.95 -0.38 -12.60
N PHE A 111 -5.59 -1.55 -12.08
CA PHE A 111 -4.91 -1.66 -10.80
C PHE A 111 -3.42 -1.96 -10.96
N ARG A 112 -2.57 -1.05 -10.50
CA ARG A 112 -1.11 -1.27 -10.45
C ARG A 112 -0.49 -0.54 -9.25
N PRO A 113 0.01 -1.25 -8.22
CA PRO A 113 0.64 -0.59 -7.09
C PRO A 113 2.01 -0.02 -7.44
N SER A 114 2.34 1.11 -6.81
CA SER A 114 3.67 1.71 -6.86
C SER A 114 4.58 0.99 -5.86
N ILE A 115 5.75 0.50 -6.29
CA ILE A 115 6.70 -0.18 -5.40
C ILE A 115 8.00 0.62 -5.36
N SER A 116 8.46 0.91 -4.13
CA SER A 116 9.75 1.54 -3.86
C SER A 116 10.62 0.64 -2.99
N ARG A 117 11.92 0.56 -3.30
CA ARG A 117 12.94 -0.15 -2.51
C ARG A 117 13.76 0.85 -1.69
N PHE A 118 14.10 0.45 -0.48
CA PHE A 118 14.92 1.21 0.47
C PHE A 118 15.93 0.26 1.11
N GLU A 119 17.14 0.74 1.32
CA GLU A 119 18.12 0.09 2.20
C GLU A 119 18.01 0.83 3.52
N LEU A 120 17.66 0.14 4.60
CA LEU A 120 17.42 0.72 5.91
C LEU A 120 18.72 0.60 6.71
N ALA A 121 19.60 1.59 6.58
CA ALA A 121 20.84 1.65 7.33
C ALA A 121 20.58 1.94 8.82
N LEU A 122 21.58 1.73 9.66
CA LEU A 122 21.50 2.11 11.08
C LEU A 122 21.22 3.62 11.21
N GLY A 123 20.24 3.97 12.03
CA GLY A 123 19.75 5.34 12.22
C GLY A 123 18.71 5.78 11.19
N GLU A 124 18.47 5.02 10.12
CA GLU A 124 17.40 5.31 9.18
C GLU A 124 16.05 4.78 9.67
N SER A 125 15.01 5.51 9.33
CA SER A 125 13.63 5.23 9.67
C SER A 125 12.73 5.34 8.46
N ILE A 126 11.61 4.64 8.52
CA ILE A 126 10.51 4.75 7.58
C ILE A 126 9.19 4.90 8.31
N LEU A 127 8.49 5.98 8.01
CA LEU A 127 7.15 6.27 8.48
C LEU A 127 6.15 5.93 7.37
N LEU A 128 5.18 5.09 7.66
CA LEU A 128 3.99 4.89 6.82
C LEU A 128 2.82 5.66 7.43
N SER A 129 2.04 6.35 6.62
CA SER A 129 0.82 7.02 7.06
C SER A 129 -0.17 7.20 5.91
N GLY A 130 -1.32 7.82 6.20
CA GLY A 130 -2.26 8.30 5.19
C GLY A 130 -1.77 9.58 4.50
N SER A 131 -2.33 9.83 3.32
CA SER A 131 -2.13 11.00 2.47
C SER A 131 -2.34 12.33 3.19
N ARG A 132 -3.21 12.39 4.21
CA ARG A 132 -3.40 13.60 5.04
C ARG A 132 -2.09 14.13 5.62
N LEU A 133 -1.20 13.25 6.09
CA LEU A 133 0.11 13.67 6.60
C LEU A 133 0.94 14.36 5.51
N ALA A 134 0.84 13.92 4.26
CA ALA A 134 1.56 14.51 3.14
C ALA A 134 1.22 15.99 2.93
N TYR A 135 -0.03 16.38 3.20
CA TYR A 135 -0.50 17.76 3.07
C TYR A 135 -0.21 18.63 4.30
N THR A 136 -0.06 18.00 5.47
CA THR A 136 0.15 18.71 6.74
C THR A 136 1.63 18.92 7.06
N ILE A 137 2.49 17.95 6.79
CA ILE A 137 3.90 18.01 7.17
C ILE A 137 4.71 18.85 6.17
N GLN A 138 5.60 19.71 6.68
CA GLN A 138 6.59 20.46 5.89
C GLN A 138 7.90 19.68 5.78
N ASP A 139 8.75 19.99 4.80
CA ASP A 139 9.97 19.19 4.53
C ASP A 139 11.00 19.27 5.66
N GLU A 140 11.13 20.43 6.28
CA GLU A 140 12.00 20.65 7.44
C GLU A 140 11.52 19.82 8.64
N HIS A 141 10.21 19.80 8.87
CA HIS A 141 9.59 18.99 9.93
C HIS A 141 9.68 17.50 9.63
N ALA A 142 9.48 17.08 8.38
CA ALA A 142 9.65 15.68 7.96
C ALA A 142 11.09 15.20 8.20
N THR A 143 12.07 16.04 7.87
CA THR A 143 13.49 15.75 8.10
C THR A 143 13.77 15.62 9.59
N ALA A 144 13.34 16.59 10.41
CA ALA A 144 13.51 16.53 11.86
C ALA A 144 12.86 15.27 12.47
N LEU A 145 11.65 14.92 12.02
CA LEU A 145 10.89 13.77 12.52
C LEU A 145 11.63 12.44 12.29
N MET A 146 12.36 12.32 11.17
CA MET A 146 13.14 11.10 10.88
C MET A 146 14.41 10.95 11.72
N GLY A 147 14.83 11.99 12.43
CA GLY A 147 16.00 11.97 13.32
C GLY A 147 15.66 11.89 14.81
N MET A 148 14.37 11.90 15.15
CA MET A 148 13.90 11.80 16.53
C MET A 148 13.93 10.36 17.04
N ASP A 149 13.84 10.20 18.36
CA ASP A 149 13.46 8.93 18.94
C ASP A 149 12.08 8.48 18.39
N PRO A 150 11.86 7.18 18.10
CA PRO A 150 10.61 6.72 17.51
C PRO A 150 9.34 7.09 18.30
N GLU A 151 9.40 7.09 19.63
CA GLU A 151 8.26 7.45 20.48
C GLU A 151 7.96 8.95 20.39
N GLU A 152 8.99 9.79 20.44
CA GLU A 152 8.86 11.23 20.28
C GLU A 152 8.33 11.59 18.89
N ALA A 153 8.86 10.94 17.85
CA ALA A 153 8.44 11.12 16.47
C ALA A 153 6.96 10.79 16.28
N LEU A 154 6.50 9.64 16.79
CA LEU A 154 5.08 9.25 16.73
C LEU A 154 4.20 10.20 17.54
N GLY A 155 4.67 10.71 18.68
CA GLY A 155 3.99 11.76 19.44
C GLY A 155 3.77 13.03 18.60
N GLN A 156 4.78 13.47 17.85
CA GLN A 156 4.65 14.61 16.92
C GLN A 156 3.66 14.31 15.78
N VAL A 157 3.72 13.12 15.18
CA VAL A 157 2.74 12.68 14.15
C VAL A 157 1.32 12.73 14.70
N TYR A 158 1.11 12.23 15.92
CA TYR A 158 -0.20 12.26 16.57
C TYR A 158 -0.68 13.69 16.77
N VAL A 159 0.15 14.60 17.30
CA VAL A 159 -0.24 16.01 17.52
C VAL A 159 -0.64 16.69 16.20
N LEU A 160 0.08 16.42 15.11
CA LEU A 160 -0.22 16.98 13.79
C LEU A 160 -1.56 16.50 13.23
N LEU A 161 -1.99 15.30 13.60
CA LEU A 161 -3.11 14.60 12.96
C LEU A 161 -4.26 14.25 13.91
N LYS A 162 -4.21 14.61 15.19
CA LYS A 162 -5.21 14.22 16.21
C LYS A 162 -6.66 14.66 15.92
N GLU A 163 -6.83 15.73 15.13
CA GLU A 163 -8.15 16.22 14.71
C GLU A 163 -8.70 15.45 13.49
N GLN A 164 -7.89 14.58 12.90
CA GLN A 164 -8.25 13.78 11.74
C GLN A 164 -8.91 12.47 12.19
N ARG A 165 -9.98 12.10 11.50
CA ARG A 165 -10.58 10.78 11.66
C ARG A 165 -9.73 9.72 10.94
N ASN A 166 -9.76 8.49 11.42
CA ASN A 166 -9.09 7.32 10.81
C ASN A 166 -7.58 7.50 10.65
N LEU A 167 -6.93 7.93 11.74
CA LEU A 167 -5.48 8.05 11.81
C LEU A 167 -4.82 6.66 11.84
N GLY A 168 -3.94 6.41 10.88
CA GLY A 168 -2.95 5.33 10.95
C GLY A 168 -1.54 5.87 10.71
N ALA A 169 -0.61 5.48 11.59
CA ALA A 169 0.81 5.73 11.40
C ALA A 169 1.62 4.56 11.96
N ILE A 170 2.65 4.16 11.22
CA ILE A 170 3.63 3.16 11.69
C ILE A 170 5.01 3.69 11.37
N LEU A 171 5.85 3.81 12.40
CA LEU A 171 7.25 4.15 12.27
C LEU A 171 8.10 2.91 12.52
N ILE A 172 9.03 2.63 11.61
CA ILE A 172 10.02 1.57 11.75
C ILE A 172 11.39 2.22 11.69
N SER A 173 12.20 1.99 12.72
CA SER A 173 13.54 2.57 12.85
C SER A 173 14.57 1.46 13.02
N HIS A 174 15.67 1.53 12.28
CA HIS A 174 16.77 0.60 12.44
C HIS A 174 17.76 1.14 13.49
N VAL A 175 17.63 0.64 14.71
CA VAL A 175 18.46 1.04 15.85
C VAL A 175 19.54 0.00 16.15
N ALA A 176 20.70 0.45 16.65
CA ALA A 176 21.73 -0.45 17.14
C ALA A 176 21.23 -1.20 18.39
N VAL A 177 21.52 -2.50 18.47
CA VAL A 177 21.22 -3.32 19.66
C VAL A 177 22.02 -2.78 20.85
N GLY A 178 21.32 -2.26 21.87
CA GLY A 178 21.93 -1.65 23.06
C GLY A 178 21.56 -0.18 23.29
N SER A 179 20.86 0.46 22.35
CA SER A 179 20.18 1.73 22.63
C SER A 179 19.03 1.49 23.62
N PRO A 180 18.94 2.23 24.73
CA PRO A 180 17.87 2.07 25.69
C PRO A 180 16.57 2.59 25.09
N HIS A 181 15.75 1.70 24.50
CA HIS A 181 14.33 1.98 24.34
C HIS A 181 13.64 1.64 25.65
N ALA A 182 12.83 2.57 26.18
CA ALA A 182 11.97 2.27 27.30
C ALA A 182 11.03 1.12 26.90
N PRO A 183 10.87 0.06 27.71
CA PRO A 183 9.93 -0.99 27.38
C PRO A 183 8.51 -0.42 27.34
N LEU A 184 7.78 -0.71 26.26
CA LEU A 184 6.37 -0.40 26.13
C LEU A 184 5.61 -0.96 27.33
N ALA A 185 4.84 -0.12 27.99
CA ALA A 185 3.83 -0.59 28.93
C ALA A 185 2.93 -1.58 28.19
N SER A 186 2.79 -2.79 28.74
CA SER A 186 1.97 -3.83 28.11
C SER A 186 0.56 -3.31 27.87
N PRO A 187 -0.02 -3.49 26.67
CA PRO A 187 -1.38 -3.07 26.41
C PRO A 187 -2.33 -4.07 27.06
N ASP A 188 -2.64 -3.86 28.34
CA ASP A 188 -3.80 -4.48 28.95
C ASP A 188 -5.05 -3.93 28.27
N THR A 189 -5.71 -4.80 27.50
CA THR A 189 -7.12 -4.71 27.11
C THR A 189 -7.48 -3.59 26.11
N TYR A 190 -7.27 -3.85 24.82
CA TYR A 190 -8.16 -3.30 23.79
C TYR A 190 -9.42 -4.17 23.74
N GLU A 191 -10.50 -3.74 24.38
CA GLU A 191 -11.84 -4.29 24.12
C GLU A 191 -12.20 -4.03 22.65
N GLN A 192 -12.27 -5.08 21.85
CA GLN A 192 -12.83 -5.00 20.51
C GLN A 192 -14.32 -4.62 20.61
N PRO A 193 -14.78 -3.54 19.96
CA PRO A 193 -16.21 -3.28 19.88
C PRO A 193 -16.88 -4.40 19.08
N ARG A 194 -17.92 -4.99 19.68
CA ARG A 194 -18.81 -5.94 19.01
C ARG A 194 -19.63 -5.17 17.98
N SER A 195 -19.39 -5.43 16.70
CA SER A 195 -20.18 -4.89 15.60
C SER A 195 -21.20 -5.93 15.13
N ASP A 196 -22.48 -5.64 15.37
CA ASP A 196 -23.60 -6.30 14.70
C ASP A 196 -23.72 -5.71 13.27
N THR A 197 -22.85 -6.14 12.35
CA THR A 197 -22.86 -5.70 10.94
C THR A 197 -22.83 -6.92 10.03
N GLN A 198 -23.54 -6.87 8.89
CA GLN A 198 -23.44 -7.88 7.84
C GLN A 198 -21.97 -8.11 7.49
N GLN A 199 -21.47 -9.30 7.85
CA GLN A 199 -20.07 -9.67 7.67
C GLN A 199 -19.73 -9.67 6.18
N PHE A 200 -18.81 -8.80 5.78
CA PHE A 200 -18.00 -9.00 4.59
C PHE A 200 -17.09 -10.20 4.85
N GLN A 201 -17.56 -11.39 4.49
CA GLN A 201 -16.80 -12.63 4.66
C GLN A 201 -15.74 -12.75 3.55
N MET A 202 -14.58 -12.13 3.76
CA MET A 202 -13.39 -12.33 2.92
C MET A 202 -12.76 -13.73 3.06
N ASN A 203 -13.42 -14.65 3.77
CA ASN A 203 -12.92 -15.99 4.10
C ASN A 203 -13.08 -17.02 2.98
N THR A 204 -13.67 -16.67 1.84
CA THR A 204 -13.78 -17.54 0.66
C THR A 204 -13.10 -16.92 -0.55
N LEU A 205 -11.80 -16.65 -0.41
CA LEU A 205 -10.93 -16.62 -1.58
C LEU A 205 -10.78 -18.07 -2.05
N ASP A 206 -11.68 -18.48 -2.96
CA ASP A 206 -11.64 -19.76 -3.66
C ASP A 206 -10.26 -19.95 -4.32
N GLU A 207 -9.73 -21.17 -4.27
CA GLU A 207 -8.37 -21.56 -4.72
C GLU A 207 -8.20 -21.50 -6.25
N GLY A 208 -9.02 -20.70 -6.93
CA GLY A 208 -9.15 -20.62 -8.38
C GLY A 208 -7.90 -20.08 -9.09
N ASP A 209 -7.01 -21.00 -9.43
CA ASP A 209 -6.16 -21.00 -10.64
C ASP A 209 -5.46 -19.67 -10.98
N TYR A 210 -4.69 -19.11 -10.04
CA TYR A 210 -3.72 -18.04 -10.31
C TYR A 210 -2.42 -18.55 -10.99
N SER A 211 -2.47 -19.74 -11.58
CA SER A 211 -1.38 -20.40 -12.32
C SER A 211 -1.40 -20.12 -13.81
N ARG A 212 -2.26 -19.22 -14.31
CA ARG A 212 -2.19 -18.83 -15.73
C ARG A 212 -0.86 -18.15 -16.03
N GLU A 213 0.02 -18.91 -16.69
CA GLU A 213 1.22 -18.39 -17.34
C GLU A 213 0.85 -17.19 -18.23
N PRO A 214 1.74 -16.19 -18.34
CA PRO A 214 1.52 -15.11 -19.29
C PRO A 214 1.35 -15.69 -20.69
N VAL A 215 0.19 -15.43 -21.30
CA VAL A 215 -0.08 -15.77 -22.70
C VAL A 215 0.99 -15.07 -23.53
N GLU A 216 1.91 -15.84 -24.12
CA GLU A 216 2.86 -15.32 -25.09
C GLU A 216 2.09 -14.57 -26.17
N PRO A 217 2.45 -13.32 -26.50
CA PRO A 217 1.79 -12.60 -27.56
C PRO A 217 1.99 -13.36 -28.87
N GLU A 218 0.87 -13.68 -29.55
CA GLU A 218 0.93 -14.33 -30.87
C GLU A 218 1.91 -13.58 -31.79
N PRO A 219 2.79 -14.30 -32.50
CA PRO A 219 3.70 -13.67 -33.44
C PRO A 219 2.88 -12.96 -34.52
N ARG A 220 3.03 -11.62 -34.59
CA ARG A 220 2.40 -10.78 -35.61
C ARG A 220 2.64 -11.41 -36.98
N ARG A 221 1.56 -11.85 -37.63
CA ARG A 221 1.57 -12.27 -39.04
C ARG A 221 2.19 -11.12 -39.83
N ARG A 222 3.37 -11.37 -40.42
CA ARG A 222 3.97 -10.45 -41.38
C ARG A 222 3.01 -10.34 -42.56
N GLU A 223 2.43 -9.16 -42.75
CA GLU A 223 1.72 -8.85 -43.99
C GLU A 223 2.70 -9.00 -45.16
N PRO A 224 2.29 -9.66 -46.26
CA PRO A 224 3.12 -9.76 -47.44
C PRO A 224 3.31 -8.37 -48.07
N PRO A 225 4.48 -8.09 -48.66
CA PRO A 225 4.78 -6.78 -49.23
C PRO A 225 3.83 -6.49 -50.39
N GLU A 226 3.22 -5.29 -50.37
CA GLU A 226 2.42 -4.77 -51.47
C GLU A 226 3.23 -4.79 -52.77
N ALA A 227 2.66 -5.42 -53.79
CA ALA A 227 3.22 -5.45 -55.13
C ALA A 227 3.28 -4.02 -55.70
N SER A 228 4.51 -3.56 -55.92
CA SER A 228 4.83 -2.33 -56.65
C SER A 228 4.09 -2.32 -58.00
N ARG A 229 3.16 -1.38 -58.15
CA ARG A 229 2.56 -1.06 -59.45
C ARG A 229 3.50 -0.12 -60.20
N ASP A 230 4.10 -0.67 -61.23
CA ASP A 230 4.91 0.02 -62.24
C ASP A 230 4.03 1.01 -63.05
N PRO A 231 4.34 2.32 -63.10
CA PRO A 231 3.51 3.31 -63.79
C PRO A 231 3.99 3.62 -65.23
N PHE A 232 4.67 2.70 -65.93
CA PHE A 232 5.03 2.92 -67.33
C PHE A 232 4.82 1.67 -68.20
N GLY A 233 3.74 1.65 -68.99
CA GLY A 233 3.42 0.54 -69.88
C GLY A 233 2.39 0.85 -70.97
N ARG A 234 2.81 1.68 -71.93
CA ARG A 234 2.26 1.93 -73.29
C ARG A 234 1.01 2.79 -73.44
#